data_AF-A0A9J5ZCJ7-F1
#
_entry.id   AF-A0A9J5ZCJ7-F1
#
_cell.length_a   1.000
_cell.length_b   1.000
_cell.length_c   1.000
_cell.angle_alpha   90.00
_cell.angle_beta   90.00
_cell.angle_gamma   90.00
#
_symmetry.space_group_name_H-M   'P 1'
#
loop_
_entity.id
_entity.type
_entity.pdbx_description
1 polymer ?
#
loop_
_entity_poly.entity_id
_entity_poly.type
_entity_poly.pdbx_seq_one_letter_code
_entity_poly.pdbx_strand_id
1 'polypeptide(L)'
;MALPWYRVDTVVLNDPGRLLSVHIIHTALVASWAGSMALYELAVFDPSNPVLDPMWRQGMFVIPIMTRLGITNSWGGWSLTGGTVTNSGFIRFVVDWMMEKLASYDFKAYLI
;
A
#
# COMPACT_ATOMS: atom_id res chain seq x y z
N MET A 1 6.46 35.56 26.08
CA MET A 1 6.92 34.19 26.43
C MET A 1 6.77 33.34 25.18
N ALA A 2 7.77 32.52 24.85
CA ALA A 2 7.68 31.57 23.73
C ALA A 2 6.73 30.41 24.10
N LEU A 3 6.17 29.75 23.08
CA LEU A 3 5.32 28.58 23.29
C LEU A 3 6.12 27.37 23.78
N PRO A 4 5.62 26.59 24.75
CA PRO A 4 6.16 25.27 25.07
C PRO A 4 6.10 24.32 23.88
N TRP A 5 7.05 23.39 23.77
CA TRP A 5 7.22 22.49 22.60
C TRP A 5 5.97 21.68 22.22
N TYR A 6 5.15 21.28 23.20
CA TYR A 6 3.92 20.50 23.00
C TYR A 6 2.73 21.35 22.53
N ARG A 7 2.90 22.67 22.37
CA ARG A 7 1.85 23.60 21.91
C ARG A 7 2.17 24.22 20.55
N VAL A 8 3.22 23.79 19.86
CA VAL A 8 3.67 24.41 18.61
C VAL A 8 2.59 24.43 17.53
N ASP A 9 1.71 23.43 17.48
CA ASP A 9 0.64 23.37 16.48
C ASP A 9 -0.51 24.34 16.73
N THR A 10 -0.58 24.98 17.91
CA THR A 10 -1.61 26.00 18.20
C THR A 10 -1.48 27.23 17.29
N VAL A 11 -0.33 27.42 16.63
CA VAL A 11 -0.09 28.53 15.71
C VAL A 11 -1.02 28.55 14.50
N VAL A 12 -1.60 27.41 14.09
CA VAL A 12 -2.50 27.34 12.93
C VAL A 12 -3.98 27.50 13.28
N LEU A 13 -4.34 27.65 14.55
CA LEU A 13 -5.75 27.65 15.00
C LEU A 13 -6.60 28.76 14.39
N ASN A 14 -6.02 29.94 14.16
CA ASN A 14 -6.71 31.10 13.59
C ASN A 14 -6.26 31.42 12.15
N ASP A 15 -5.53 30.50 11.51
CA ASP A 15 -5.09 30.63 10.11
C ASP A 15 -5.70 29.47 9.30
N PRO A 16 -6.90 29.64 8.73
CA PRO A 16 -7.62 28.56 8.04
C PRO A 16 -6.87 28.06 6.80
N GLY A 17 -6.07 28.91 6.16
CA GLY A 17 -5.27 28.52 5.00
C GLY A 17 -4.16 27.54 5.39
N ARG A 18 -3.39 27.87 6.44
CA ARG A 18 -2.35 26.97 6.96
C ARG A 18 -2.93 25.73 7.62
N LEU A 19 -4.08 25.86 8.28
CA LEU A 19 -4.79 24.72 8.86
C LEU A 19 -5.17 23.72 7.76
N LEU A 20 -5.68 24.17 6.62
CA LEU A 20 -5.95 23.29 5.48
C LEU A 20 -4.66 22.64 4.95
N SER A 21 -3.57 23.40 4.81
CA SER A 21 -2.29 22.85 4.34
C SER A 21 -1.78 21.70 5.22
N VAL A 22 -1.82 21.84 6.55
CA VAL A 22 -1.38 20.75 7.44
C VAL A 22 -2.28 19.53 7.36
N HIS A 23 -3.60 19.71 7.17
CA HIS A 23 -4.52 18.59 6.93
C HIS A 23 -4.23 17.88 5.62
N ILE A 24 -3.92 18.63 4.55
CA ILE A 24 -3.52 18.04 3.27
C ILE A 24 -2.22 17.24 3.43
N ILE A 25 -1.21 17.79 4.10
CA ILE A 25 0.05 17.07 4.35
C ILE A 25 -0.17 15.81 5.19
N HIS A 26 -0.95 15.89 6.27
CA HIS A 26 -1.27 14.73 7.09
C HIS A 26 -2.01 13.65 6.27
N THR A 27 -2.99 14.05 5.46
CA THR A 27 -3.73 13.14 4.58
C THR A 27 -2.81 12.50 3.53
N ALA A 28 -1.90 13.29 2.94
CA ALA A 28 -0.91 12.78 1.99
C ALA A 28 0.03 11.77 2.65
N LEU A 29 0.54 12.05 3.85
CA LEU A 29 1.39 11.13 4.61
C LEU A 29 0.67 9.80 4.91
N VAL A 30 -0.58 9.86 5.36
CA VAL A 30 -1.37 8.66 5.63
C VAL A 30 -1.66 7.87 4.34
N ALA A 31 -1.99 8.55 3.24
CA ALA A 31 -2.20 7.90 1.95
C ALA A 31 -0.91 7.24 1.42
N SER A 32 0.23 7.91 1.55
CA SER A 32 1.54 7.35 1.18
C SER A 32 1.93 6.16 2.05
N TRP A 33 1.64 6.22 3.35
CA TRP A 33 1.83 5.07 4.24
C TRP A 33 0.96 3.88 3.81
N ALA A 34 -0.34 4.10 3.57
CA ALA A 34 -1.25 3.04 3.14
C ALA A 34 -0.81 2.40 1.81
N GLY A 35 -0.36 3.23 0.85
CA GLY A 35 0.19 2.76 -0.41
C GLY A 35 1.47 1.95 -0.21
N SER A 36 2.47 2.51 0.47
CA SER A 36 3.76 1.83 0.68
C SER A 36 3.64 0.52 1.47
N MET A 37 2.77 0.45 2.47
CA MET A 37 2.50 -0.80 3.20
C MET A 37 1.81 -1.84 2.33
N ALA A 38 0.82 -1.46 1.54
CA ALA A 38 0.19 -2.37 0.59
C ALA A 38 1.18 -2.88 -0.48
N LEU A 39 2.07 -2.00 -0.96
CA LEU A 39 3.13 -2.38 -1.90
C LEU A 39 4.13 -3.35 -1.27
N TYR A 40 4.54 -3.08 -0.03
CA TYR A 40 5.48 -3.90 0.71
C TYR A 40 4.89 -5.30 0.99
N GLU A 41 3.68 -5.37 1.52
CA GLU A 41 3.01 -6.64 1.80
C GLU A 41 2.87 -7.47 0.53
N LEU A 42 2.46 -6.88 -0.60
CA LEU A 42 2.30 -7.63 -1.84
C LEU A 42 3.64 -8.15 -2.40
N ALA A 43 4.75 -7.46 -2.14
CA ALA A 43 6.08 -7.89 -2.57
C ALA A 43 6.61 -9.10 -1.79
N VAL A 44 6.12 -9.33 -0.57
CA VAL A 44 6.58 -10.43 0.30
C VAL A 44 5.53 -11.52 0.53
N PHE A 45 4.26 -11.26 0.18
CA PHE A 45 3.14 -12.16 0.36
C PHE A 45 3.26 -13.39 -0.56
N ASP A 46 3.13 -14.59 0.02
CA ASP A 46 3.08 -15.84 -0.74
C ASP A 46 1.63 -16.34 -0.86
N PRO A 47 1.01 -16.29 -2.06
CA PRO A 47 -0.35 -16.78 -2.28
C PRO A 47 -0.46 -18.30 -2.50
N SER A 48 0.65 -19.06 -2.44
CA SER A 48 0.70 -20.46 -2.88
C SER A 48 -0.15 -21.43 -2.07
N ASN A 49 -0.30 -21.20 -0.76
CA ASN A 49 -1.00 -22.12 0.14
C ASN A 49 -1.94 -21.42 1.13
N PRO A 50 -3.16 -21.06 0.70
CA PRO A 50 -4.10 -20.34 1.54
C PRO A 50 -4.66 -21.16 2.71
N VAL A 51 -4.46 -22.49 2.74
CA VAL A 51 -4.95 -23.37 3.81
C VAL A 51 -3.96 -23.42 4.98
N LEU A 52 -2.68 -23.71 4.69
CA LEU A 52 -1.66 -23.92 5.73
C LEU A 52 -0.83 -22.67 6.02
N ASP A 53 -0.77 -21.73 5.07
CA ASP A 53 -0.07 -20.45 5.22
C ASP A 53 -0.92 -19.25 4.77
N PRO A 54 -2.05 -18.99 5.45
CA PRO A 54 -2.88 -17.82 5.17
C PRO A 54 -2.21 -16.51 5.59
N MET A 55 -2.72 -15.39 5.07
CA MET A 55 -2.22 -14.02 5.30
C MET A 55 -1.88 -13.65 6.75
N TRP A 56 -2.61 -14.16 7.73
CA TRP A 56 -2.38 -13.86 9.16
C TRP A 56 -1.17 -14.59 9.75
N ARG A 57 -0.70 -15.68 9.12
CA ARG A 57 0.56 -16.36 9.48
C ARG A 57 1.78 -15.63 8.95
N GLN A 58 1.64 -14.99 7.80
CA GLN A 58 2.72 -14.23 7.15
C GLN A 58 2.87 -12.80 7.73
N GLY A 59 2.01 -12.39 8.66
CA GLY A 59 2.09 -11.07 9.30
C GLY A 59 1.51 -9.93 8.46
N MET A 60 0.61 -10.23 7.52
CA MET A 60 -0.04 -9.20 6.70
C MET A 60 -1.03 -8.37 7.52
N PHE A 61 -1.03 -7.05 7.33
CA PHE A 61 -1.87 -6.09 8.05
C PHE A 61 -2.89 -5.41 7.13
N VAL A 62 -2.45 -4.87 5.99
CA VAL A 62 -3.30 -4.10 5.07
C VAL A 62 -4.07 -5.01 4.10
N ILE A 63 -3.48 -6.13 3.66
CA ILE A 63 -4.16 -7.13 2.81
C ILE A 63 -5.48 -7.60 3.44
N PRO A 64 -5.56 -8.06 4.70
CA PRO A 64 -6.82 -8.41 5.33
C PRO A 64 -7.89 -7.31 5.27
N ILE A 65 -7.50 -6.04 5.43
CA ILE A 65 -8.43 -4.90 5.38
C ILE A 65 -8.98 -4.69 3.96
N MET A 66 -8.13 -4.81 2.94
CA MET A 66 -8.55 -4.76 1.53
C MET A 66 -9.50 -5.91 1.18
N THR A 67 -9.22 -7.11 1.68
CA THR A 67 -10.04 -8.31 1.41
C THR A 67 -11.42 -8.24 2.01
N ARG A 68 -11.54 -7.61 3.18
CA ARG A 68 -12.83 -7.35 3.83
C ARG A 68 -13.75 -6.50 2.94
N LEU A 69 -13.18 -5.64 2.10
CA LEU A 69 -13.91 -4.80 1.16
C LEU A 69 -14.09 -5.44 -0.23
N GLY A 70 -13.74 -6.73 -0.38
CA GLY A 70 -13.95 -7.51 -1.61
C GLY A 70 -12.78 -7.50 -2.59
N ILE A 71 -11.62 -6.94 -2.23
CA ILE A 71 -10.41 -7.00 -3.07
C ILE A 71 -9.73 -8.36 -2.84
N THR A 72 -9.91 -9.31 -3.76
CA THR A 72 -9.41 -10.70 -3.58
C THR A 72 -8.50 -11.22 -4.67
N ASN A 73 -8.33 -10.48 -5.77
CA ASN A 73 -7.63 -10.93 -6.97
C ASN A 73 -6.42 -10.03 -7.26
N SER A 74 -5.39 -10.58 -7.92
CA SER A 74 -4.20 -9.86 -8.40
C SER A 74 -4.08 -9.90 -9.94
N TRP A 75 -3.36 -8.95 -10.58
CA TRP A 75 -2.92 -9.14 -11.98
C TRP A 75 -1.82 -10.19 -12.11
N GLY A 76 -1.22 -10.64 -11.00
CA GLY A 76 -0.37 -11.83 -10.99
C GLY A 76 -1.15 -13.14 -11.26
N GLY A 77 -2.45 -13.07 -11.55
CA GLY A 77 -3.25 -14.20 -11.96
C GLY A 77 -3.70 -15.12 -10.83
N TRP A 78 -3.49 -14.71 -9.57
CA TRP A 78 -3.89 -15.47 -8.38
C TRP A 78 -5.03 -14.78 -7.62
N SER A 79 -5.76 -15.59 -6.85
CA SER A 79 -6.80 -15.17 -5.91
C SER A 79 -6.46 -15.68 -4.51
N LEU A 80 -6.87 -14.95 -3.48
CA LEU A 80 -6.63 -15.32 -2.08
C LEU A 80 -7.30 -16.62 -1.65
N THR A 81 -8.29 -17.10 -2.40
CA THR A 81 -8.93 -18.40 -2.18
C THR A 81 -8.19 -19.55 -2.87
N GLY A 82 -7.03 -19.30 -3.49
CA GLY A 82 -6.22 -20.29 -4.19
C GLY A 82 -6.63 -20.55 -5.65
N GLY A 83 -7.56 -19.76 -6.18
CA GLY A 83 -7.96 -19.83 -7.59
C GLY A 83 -7.01 -19.06 -8.53
N THR A 84 -6.99 -19.43 -9.80
CA THR A 84 -6.35 -18.64 -10.87
C THR A 84 -7.37 -17.72 -11.53
N VAL A 85 -6.96 -16.49 -11.86
CA VAL A 85 -7.83 -15.44 -12.40
C VAL A 85 -7.24 -14.91 -13.69
N THR A 86 -7.99 -15.00 -14.78
CA THR A 86 -7.57 -14.54 -16.11
C THR A 86 -7.87 -13.06 -16.36
N ASN A 87 -8.87 -12.50 -15.68
CA ASN A 87 -9.20 -11.08 -15.73
C ASN A 87 -9.77 -10.61 -14.39
N SER A 88 -8.99 -9.81 -13.67
CA SER A 88 -9.35 -9.31 -12.33
C SER A 88 -9.85 -7.87 -12.33
N GLY A 89 -10.05 -7.23 -13.49
CA GLY A 89 -10.53 -5.84 -13.59
C GLY A 89 -9.58 -4.80 -12.96
N PHE A 90 -10.10 -3.59 -12.72
CA PHE A 90 -9.33 -2.44 -12.22
C PHE A 90 -9.17 -2.42 -10.70
N ILE A 91 -10.20 -2.82 -9.93
CA ILE A 91 -10.15 -2.85 -8.45
C ILE A 91 -9.60 -4.21 -8.01
N ARG A 92 -8.29 -4.25 -7.75
CA ARG A 92 -7.51 -5.46 -7.46
C ARG A 92 -6.20 -5.10 -6.72
N PHE A 93 -5.39 -6.07 -6.30
CA PHE A 93 -4.02 -5.83 -5.75
C PHE A 93 -2.99 -5.46 -6.84
N VAL A 94 -2.33 -4.29 -6.77
CA VAL A 94 -1.57 -3.65 -7.90
C VAL A 94 -0.02 -3.63 -7.76
N VAL A 95 0.66 -4.78 -7.66
CA VAL A 95 2.16 -4.76 -7.70
C VAL A 95 2.77 -5.73 -8.68
N ASP A 96 2.20 -6.93 -8.84
CA ASP A 96 2.83 -7.98 -9.64
C ASP A 96 3.13 -7.53 -11.07
N TRP A 97 2.21 -6.80 -11.71
CA TRP A 97 2.44 -6.24 -13.05
C TRP A 97 3.47 -5.11 -13.11
N MET A 98 3.54 -4.26 -12.07
CA MET A 98 4.52 -3.18 -12.02
C MET A 98 5.92 -3.74 -11.77
N MET A 99 6.05 -4.77 -10.92
CA MET A 99 7.32 -5.47 -10.68
C MET A 99 7.72 -6.35 -11.86
N GLU A 100 6.79 -7.02 -12.55
CA GLU A 100 7.09 -7.76 -13.78
C GLU A 100 7.56 -6.83 -14.90
N LYS A 101 6.92 -5.66 -15.05
CA LYS A 101 7.38 -4.62 -15.99
C LYS A 101 8.74 -4.05 -15.58
N LEU A 102 8.97 -3.73 -14.31
CA LEU A 102 10.25 -3.23 -13.83
C LEU A 102 11.37 -4.28 -13.92
N ALA A 103 11.08 -5.56 -13.70
CA ALA A 103 12.04 -6.66 -13.89
C ALA A 103 12.37 -6.90 -15.37
N SER A 104 11.46 -6.55 -16.29
CA SER A 104 11.74 -6.56 -17.73
C SER A 104 12.61 -5.39 -18.20
N TYR A 105 12.70 -4.32 -17.41
CA TYR A 105 13.65 -3.21 -17.59
C TYR A 105 14.93 -3.52 -16.81
N ASP A 106 15.69 -4.53 -17.24
CA ASP A 106 16.95 -4.95 -16.61
C ASP A 106 17.97 -3.77 -16.54
N PHE A 107 18.39 -3.43 -15.32
CA PHE A 107 19.41 -2.41 -14.99
C PHE A 107 20.80 -2.72 -15.57
N LYS A 108 21.00 -3.92 -16.16
CA LYS A 108 22.25 -4.32 -16.83
C LYS A 108 22.63 -3.49 -18.06
N ALA A 109 21.73 -2.66 -18.61
CA ALA A 109 22.04 -1.84 -19.78
C ALA A 109 22.82 -0.53 -19.49
N TYR A 110 23.05 -0.18 -18.22
CA TYR A 110 23.64 1.12 -17.83
C TYR A 110 25.00 1.04 -17.10
N LEU A 111 25.66 -0.12 -17.11
CA LEU A 111 27.05 -0.28 -16.65
C LEU A 111 27.93 -0.83 -17.78
N ILE A 112 28.11 -0.02 -18.82
CA ILE A 112 29.29 0.01 -19.69
C ILE A 112 29.56 1.48 -20.02
#